data_AF-I1CN26-F1
#
_entry.id   AF-I1CN26-F1
#
_cell.length_a   1.000
_cell.length_b   1.000
_cell.length_c   1.000
_cell.angle_alpha   90.00
_cell.angle_beta   90.00
_cell.angle_gamma   90.00
#
_symmetry.space_group_name_H-M   'P 1'
#
loop_
_entity.id
_entity.type
_entity.pdbx_description
1 polymer ?
#
loop_
_entity_poly.entity_id
_entity_poly.type
_entity_poly.pdbx_seq_one_letter_code
_entity_poly.pdbx_strand_id
1 'polypeptide(L)'
;MSSATKVAKELEKDTGRKVSAETVCRTLRKAGLGAIEKPKKPLLSAKNIRKRLSWCMAHKDWTIDDWKRVVWSDETKINIFNSDERTWTWIRSGESLKPHHVKMTVKHGGGNIMLWSAITYAGVGWMCKINVF
;
A
#
# COMPACT_ATOMS: atom_id res chain seq x y z
N MET A 1 15.17 -9.74 0.61
CA MET A 1 16.23 -9.23 1.49
C MET A 1 15.71 -8.97 2.90
N SER A 2 16.45 -9.48 3.87
CA SER A 2 16.22 -9.42 5.33
C SER A 2 16.74 -8.07 5.88
N SER A 3 16.27 -7.63 7.06
CA SER A 3 16.87 -6.48 7.75
C SER A 3 18.33 -6.77 8.14
N ALA A 4 19.17 -5.74 8.26
CA ALA A 4 20.58 -5.88 8.68
C ALA A 4 20.73 -6.62 10.02
N THR A 5 19.75 -6.51 10.92
CA THR A 5 19.71 -7.26 12.18
C THR A 5 19.45 -8.76 12.00
N LYS A 6 18.69 -9.14 10.97
CA LYS A 6 18.48 -10.56 10.61
C LYS A 6 19.71 -11.13 9.94
N VAL A 7 20.31 -10.39 9.02
CA VAL A 7 21.56 -10.77 8.36
C VAL A 7 22.70 -10.93 9.37
N ALA A 8 22.81 -10.03 10.36
CA ALA A 8 23.80 -10.16 11.43
C ALA A 8 23.65 -11.46 12.23
N LYS A 9 22.41 -11.87 12.55
CA LYS A 9 22.12 -13.13 13.26
C LYS A 9 22.38 -14.36 12.39
N GLU A 10 22.04 -14.31 11.11
CA GLU A 10 22.34 -15.40 10.16
C GLU A 10 23.85 -15.57 10.00
N LEU A 11 24.60 -14.48 9.82
CA LEU A 11 26.06 -14.51 9.75
C LEU A 11 26.71 -15.04 11.02
N GLU A 12 26.17 -14.68 12.19
CA GLU A 12 26.65 -15.21 13.48
C GLU A 12 26.42 -16.73 13.59
N LYS A 13 25.28 -17.23 13.09
CA LYS A 13 25.00 -18.67 13.04
C LYS A 13 25.93 -19.42 12.09
N ASP A 14 26.23 -18.85 10.93
CA ASP A 14 27.01 -19.52 9.87
C ASP A 14 28.52 -19.44 10.10
N THR A 15 29.00 -18.34 10.71
CA THR A 15 30.45 -18.08 10.89
C THR A 15 30.92 -18.19 12.33
N GLY A 16 30.02 -18.36 13.30
CA GLY A 16 30.32 -18.36 14.74
C GLY A 16 30.84 -17.03 15.28
N ARG A 17 30.87 -15.98 14.44
CA ARG A 17 31.40 -14.65 14.80
C ARG A 17 30.26 -13.67 14.95
N LYS A 18 30.25 -12.98 16.08
CA LYS A 18 29.29 -11.91 16.36
C LYS A 18 29.58 -10.69 15.50
N VAL A 19 28.71 -10.42 14.53
CA VAL A 19 28.80 -9.24 13.67
C VAL A 19 27.74 -8.23 14.08
N SER A 20 28.12 -6.96 14.22
CA SER A 20 27.15 -5.90 14.53
C SER A 20 26.28 -5.57 13.31
N ALA A 21 25.02 -5.20 13.54
CA ALA A 21 24.14 -4.73 12.46
C ALA A 21 24.70 -3.48 11.74
N GLU A 22 25.46 -2.64 12.45
CA GLU A 22 26.16 -1.48 11.91
C GLU A 22 27.22 -1.89 10.89
N THR A 23 28.01 -2.92 11.20
CA THR A 23 29.00 -3.50 10.28
C THR A 23 28.32 -4.02 9.02
N VAL A 24 27.20 -4.73 9.15
CA VAL A 24 26.40 -5.21 8.02
C VAL A 24 25.90 -4.05 7.17
N CYS A 25 25.32 -3.01 7.78
CA CYS A 25 24.85 -1.82 7.07
C CYS A 25 25.98 -1.10 6.31
N ARG A 26 27.15 -0.92 6.92
CA ARG A 26 28.31 -0.29 6.27
C ARG A 26 28.79 -1.08 5.07
N THR A 27 28.89 -2.41 5.19
CA THR A 27 29.28 -3.29 4.09
C THR A 27 28.26 -3.26 2.95
N LEU A 28 26.96 -3.31 3.25
CA LEU A 28 25.90 -3.20 2.24
C LEU A 28 25.96 -1.85 1.51
N ARG A 29 26.16 -0.74 2.23
CA ARG A 29 26.33 0.58 1.60
C ARG A 29 27.61 0.65 0.75
N LYS A 30 28.72 0.07 1.20
CA LYS A 30 29.97 -0.04 0.41
C LYS A 30 29.76 -0.84 -0.88
N ALA A 31 28.86 -1.82 -0.87
CA ALA A 31 28.44 -2.58 -2.04
C ALA A 31 27.40 -1.84 -2.92
N GLY A 32 27.05 -0.59 -2.60
CA GLY A 32 26.08 0.21 -3.34
C GLY A 32 24.61 -0.09 -3.01
N LEU A 33 24.33 -0.88 -1.98
CA LEU A 33 22.96 -1.27 -1.61
C LEU A 33 22.38 -0.27 -0.59
N GLY A 34 21.23 0.30 -0.95
CA GLY A 34 20.42 1.16 -0.08
C GLY A 34 19.29 0.41 0.62
N ALA A 35 18.93 0.85 1.82
CA ALA A 35 17.72 0.37 2.49
C ALA A 35 16.50 1.05 1.86
N ILE A 36 15.49 0.25 1.49
CA ILE A 36 14.19 0.73 1.01
C ILE A 36 13.07 0.18 1.89
N GLU A 37 11.99 0.94 2.04
CA GLU A 37 10.75 0.40 2.61
C GLU A 37 10.19 -0.67 1.67
N LYS A 38 9.75 -1.80 2.22
CA LYS A 38 9.13 -2.85 1.40
C LYS A 38 7.76 -2.35 0.94
N PRO A 39 7.49 -2.28 -0.38
CA PRO A 39 6.21 -1.82 -0.87
C PRO A 39 5.10 -2.78 -0.41
N LYS A 40 3.99 -2.22 0.09
CA LYS A 40 2.78 -2.99 0.36
C LYS A 40 2.12 -3.35 -0.96
N LYS A 41 2.09 -4.63 -1.31
CA LYS A 41 1.42 -5.16 -2.50
C LYS A 41 0.47 -6.27 -2.09
N PRO A 42 -0.72 -6.39 -2.71
CA PRO A 42 -1.60 -7.52 -2.45
C PRO A 42 -0.88 -8.82 -2.83
N LEU A 43 -1.06 -9.85 -2.00
CA LEU A 43 -0.54 -11.17 -2.31
C LEU A 43 -1.37 -11.77 -3.44
N LEU A 44 -0.73 -12.04 -4.59
CA LEU A 44 -1.39 -12.65 -5.74
C LEU A 44 -1.03 -14.12 -5.82
N SER A 45 -2.02 -14.98 -6.01
CA SER A 45 -1.78 -16.39 -6.33
C SER A 45 -1.15 -16.52 -7.72
N ALA A 46 -0.38 -17.59 -7.94
CA ALA A 46 0.21 -17.87 -9.25
C ALA A 46 -0.86 -17.95 -10.36
N LYS A 47 -2.05 -18.47 -10.04
CA LYS A 47 -3.21 -18.49 -10.93
C LYS A 47 -3.65 -17.07 -11.34
N ASN A 48 -3.77 -16.16 -10.37
CA ASN A 48 -4.18 -14.78 -10.62
C ASN A 48 -3.11 -14.02 -11.42
N ILE A 49 -1.83 -14.27 -11.16
CA ILE A 49 -0.72 -13.68 -11.94
C ILE A 49 -0.83 -14.09 -13.41
N ARG A 50 -1.00 -15.38 -13.71
CA ARG A 50 -1.14 -15.88 -15.09
C ARG A 50 -2.37 -15.29 -15.79
N LYS A 51 -3.52 -15.22 -15.10
CA LYS A 51 -4.75 -14.62 -15.65
C LYS A 51 -4.55 -13.14 -15.99
N ARG A 52 -3.95 -12.37 -15.09
CA ARG A 52 -3.66 -10.94 -15.32
C ARG A 52 -2.72 -10.76 -16.50
N LEU A 53 -1.64 -11.54 -16.58
CA LEU A 53 -0.70 -11.48 -17.70
C LEU A 53 -1.36 -11.84 -19.02
N SER A 54 -2.16 -12.91 -19.06
CA SER A 54 -2.90 -13.32 -20.26
C SER A 54 -3.86 -12.23 -20.72
N TRP A 55 -4.56 -11.59 -19.78
CA TRP A 55 -5.45 -10.48 -20.11
C TRP A 55 -4.68 -9.29 -20.70
N CYS A 56 -3.57 -8.87 -20.07
CA CYS A 56 -2.73 -7.80 -20.58
C CYS A 56 -2.18 -8.13 -21.98
N MET A 57 -1.71 -9.35 -22.21
CA MET A 57 -1.19 -9.77 -23.52
C MET A 57 -2.28 -9.79 -24.60
N ALA A 58 -3.50 -10.19 -24.26
CA ALA A 58 -4.63 -10.19 -25.19
C ALA A 58 -5.09 -8.78 -25.59
N HIS A 59 -4.82 -7.77 -24.74
CA HIS A 59 -5.27 -6.38 -24.94
C HIS A 59 -4.09 -5.43 -25.21
N LYS A 60 -2.87 -5.95 -25.43
CA LYS A 60 -1.65 -5.13 -25.55
C LYS A 60 -1.66 -4.21 -26.78
N ASP A 61 -2.32 -4.66 -27.86
CA ASP A 61 -2.38 -3.98 -29.15
C ASP A 61 -3.73 -3.25 -29.33
N TRP A 62 -4.54 -3.12 -28.27
CA TRP A 62 -5.80 -2.38 -28.33
C TRP A 62 -5.56 -0.92 -28.64
N THR A 63 -6.29 -0.42 -29.64
CA THR A 63 -6.26 0.98 -30.03
C THR A 63 -7.02 1.85 -29.05
N ILE A 64 -6.86 3.17 -29.15
CA ILE A 64 -7.66 4.11 -28.38
C ILE A 64 -9.16 3.85 -28.60
N ASP A 65 -9.58 3.57 -29.84
CA ASP A 65 -10.99 3.33 -30.15
C ASP A 65 -11.52 2.01 -29.55
N ASP A 66 -10.67 0.99 -29.37
CA ASP A 66 -11.03 -0.21 -28.61
C ASP A 66 -11.25 0.13 -27.13
N TRP A 67 -10.35 0.92 -26.53
CA TRP A 67 -10.51 1.38 -25.14
C TRP A 67 -11.73 2.26 -24.94
N LYS A 68 -12.15 3.05 -25.94
CA LYS A 68 -13.38 3.87 -25.89
C LYS A 68 -14.64 3.05 -25.67
N ARG A 69 -14.62 1.77 -26.03
CA ARG A 69 -15.76 0.84 -25.91
C ARG A 69 -15.86 0.20 -24.53
N VAL A 70 -14.88 0.40 -23.66
CA VAL A 70 -14.85 -0.18 -22.32
C VAL A 70 -15.64 0.68 -21.34
N VAL A 71 -16.51 0.03 -20.57
CA VAL A 71 -17.15 0.59 -19.38
C VAL A 71 -16.43 0.05 -18.16
N TRP A 72 -15.84 0.94 -17.36
CA TRP A 72 -15.21 0.59 -16.10
C TRP A 72 -16.21 0.81 -14.98
N SER A 73 -16.36 -0.14 -14.06
CA SER A 73 -17.21 0.02 -12.89
C SER A 73 -16.51 -0.49 -11.64
N ASP A 74 -16.69 0.18 -10.52
CA ASP A 74 -16.16 -0.25 -9.23
C ASP A 74 -17.01 0.29 -8.08
N GLU A 75 -16.77 -0.25 -6.89
CA GLU A 75 -17.36 0.20 -5.65
C GLU A 75 -16.31 0.93 -4.83
N THR A 76 -16.67 2.08 -4.28
CA THR A 76 -15.78 2.84 -3.40
C THR A 76 -16.45 3.17 -2.08
N LYS A 77 -15.65 3.14 -1.02
CA LYS A 77 -16.03 3.54 0.32
C LYS A 77 -15.53 4.94 0.60
N ILE A 78 -16.46 5.85 0.88
CA ILE A 78 -16.15 7.20 1.34
C ILE A 78 -16.42 7.25 2.85
N ASN A 79 -15.35 7.40 3.65
CA ASN A 79 -15.47 7.57 5.09
C ASN A 79 -15.87 9.02 5.40
N ILE A 80 -16.92 9.21 6.22
CA ILE A 80 -17.40 10.55 6.61
C ILE A 80 -16.53 11.12 7.74
N PHE A 81 -16.10 10.26 8.67
CA PHE A 81 -15.16 10.60 9.73
C PHE A 81 -13.92 9.71 9.65
N ASN A 82 -12.76 10.31 9.96
CA ASN A 82 -11.42 9.72 9.86
C ASN A 82 -11.04 9.29 8.45
N SER A 83 -10.21 10.12 7.79
CA SER A 83 -9.45 9.66 6.63
C SER A 83 -8.46 8.57 7.08
N ASP A 84 -8.24 7.57 6.23
CA ASP A 84 -7.21 6.54 6.44
C ASP A 84 -5.78 7.10 6.33
N GLU A 85 -5.65 8.42 6.21
CA GLU A 85 -4.39 9.13 6.05
C GLU A 85 -3.58 9.12 7.34
N ARG A 86 -2.26 9.04 7.14
CA ARG A 86 -1.28 9.25 8.19
C ARG A 86 -1.15 10.74 8.48
N THR A 87 -1.43 11.14 9.71
CA THR A 87 -1.19 12.50 10.20
C THR A 87 0.09 12.50 11.02
N TRP A 88 0.98 13.45 10.76
CA TRP A 88 2.22 13.62 11.50
C TRP A 88 2.11 14.81 12.44
N THR A 89 2.68 14.69 13.64
CA THR A 89 2.80 15.78 14.59
C THR A 89 4.21 15.80 15.16
N TRP A 90 4.68 16.97 15.56
CA TRP A 90 6.01 17.16 16.14
C TRP A 90 5.86 17.31 17.66
N ILE A 91 6.62 16.52 18.44
CA ILE A 91 6.64 16.61 19.90
C ILE A 91 8.09 16.70 20.39
N ARG A 92 8.35 17.54 21.39
CA ARG A 92 9.68 17.64 22.01
C ARG A 92 9.93 16.42 22.88
N SER A 93 11.18 15.95 22.92
CA SER A 93 11.56 14.79 23.73
C SER A 93 11.20 15.00 25.20
N GLY A 94 10.36 14.12 25.74
CA GLY A 94 9.91 14.16 27.15
C GLY A 94 8.63 14.96 27.41
N GLU A 95 8.04 15.62 26.42
CA GLU A 95 6.72 16.25 26.59
C GLU A 95 5.59 15.21 26.57
N SER A 96 4.54 15.45 27.36
CA SER A 96 3.31 14.67 27.32
C SER A 96 2.48 14.97 26.07
N LEU A 97 1.72 13.98 25.61
CA LEU A 97 0.78 14.16 24.49
C LEU A 97 -0.33 15.14 24.89
N LYS A 98 -0.51 16.19 24.08
CA LYS A 98 -1.59 17.17 24.21
C LYS A 98 -2.71 16.80 23.24
N PRO A 99 -3.97 17.27 23.44
CA PRO A 99 -5.08 16.93 22.55
C PRO A 99 -4.82 17.18 21.05
N HIS A 100 -4.07 18.23 20.69
CA HIS A 100 -3.70 18.52 19.30
C HIS A 100 -2.57 17.65 18.72
N HIS A 101 -1.88 16.86 19.57
CA HIS A 101 -0.92 15.84 19.14
C HIS A 101 -1.58 14.49 18.85
N VAL A 102 -2.88 14.35 19.15
CA VAL A 102 -3.59 13.07 19.07
C VAL A 102 -4.68 13.15 18.01
N LYS A 103 -4.62 12.27 17.02
CA LYS A 103 -5.75 12.05 16.11
C LYS A 103 -6.84 11.33 16.88
N MET A 104 -7.98 11.99 17.11
CA MET A 104 -9.11 11.35 17.79
C MET A 104 -9.66 10.20 16.94
N THR A 105 -9.80 9.03 17.55
CA THR A 105 -10.42 7.85 16.93
C THR A 105 -11.75 7.57 17.61
N VAL A 106 -12.84 7.50 16.85
CA VAL A 106 -14.12 7.01 17.37
C VAL A 106 -14.10 5.48 17.37
N LYS A 107 -14.52 4.85 18.48
CA LYS A 107 -14.52 3.38 18.61
C LYS A 107 -15.51 2.72 17.64
N HIS A 108 -16.60 3.40 17.29
CA HIS A 108 -17.62 2.99 16.32
C HIS A 108 -18.31 4.25 15.74
N GLY A 109 -18.85 4.18 14.51
CA GLY A 109 -19.87 5.15 14.07
C GLY A 109 -19.39 6.43 13.38
N GLY A 110 -18.23 6.41 12.73
CA GLY A 110 -17.84 7.53 11.86
C GLY A 110 -18.65 7.66 10.57
N GLY A 111 -19.56 6.71 10.28
CA GLY A 111 -20.33 6.68 9.04
C GLY A 111 -19.47 6.45 7.79
N ASN A 112 -19.98 5.67 6.84
CA ASN A 112 -19.40 5.61 5.51
C ASN A 112 -20.53 5.58 4.49
N ILE A 113 -20.22 6.08 3.30
CA ILE A 113 -21.08 5.96 2.13
C ILE A 113 -20.37 5.01 1.18
N MET A 114 -21.04 3.92 0.85
CA MET A 114 -20.60 3.03 -0.20
C MET A 114 -21.29 3.47 -1.50
N LEU A 115 -20.48 3.71 -2.52
CA LEU A 115 -20.95 4.14 -3.84
C LEU A 115 -20.52 3.10 -4.86
N TRP A 116 -21.43 2.73 -5.75
CA TRP A 116 -21.09 2.08 -6.99
C TRP A 116 -21.13 3.14 -8.10
N SER A 117 -20.16 3.14 -9.00
CA SER A 117 -20.21 3.97 -10.19
C SER A 117 -19.57 3.30 -11.39
N ALA A 118 -19.92 3.80 -12.57
CA ALA A 118 -19.27 3.43 -13.82
C ALA A 118 -18.71 4.67 -14.53
N ILE A 119 -17.59 4.50 -15.23
CA ILE A 119 -16.96 5.52 -16.06
C ILE A 119 -16.64 4.93 -17.44
N THR A 120 -16.71 5.79 -18.45
CA THR A 120 -16.36 5.45 -19.83
C THR A 120 -15.40 6.50 -20.38
N TYR A 121 -14.90 6.31 -21.60
CA TYR A 121 -14.14 7.36 -22.27
C TYR A 121 -14.92 8.68 -22.43
N ALA A 122 -16.25 8.61 -22.60
CA ALA A 122 -17.07 9.80 -22.76
C ALA A 122 -17.27 10.60 -21.46
N GLY A 123 -16.90 10.03 -20.31
CA GLY A 123 -17.00 10.67 -19.01
C GLY A 123 -17.60 9.77 -17.94
N VAL A 124 -18.07 10.42 -16.87
CA VAL A 124 -18.66 9.75 -15.71
C VAL A 124 -20.06 9.25 -16.07
N GLY A 125 -20.31 7.97 -15.79
CA GLY A 125 -21.60 7.33 -15.96
C GLY A 125 -22.47 7.44 -14.70
N TRP A 126 -23.40 6.49 -14.54
CA TRP A 126 -24.30 6.46 -13.39
C TRP A 126 -23.54 6.18 -12.09
N MET A 127 -24.02 6.79 -11.00
CA MET A 127 -23.55 6.53 -9.65
C MET A 127 -24.74 6.29 -8.73
N CYS A 128 -24.67 5.23 -7.91
CA CYS A 128 -25.70 4.96 -6.92
C CYS A 128 -25.08 4.66 -5.55
N LYS A 129 -25.77 5.13 -4.51
CA LYS A 129 -25.47 4.71 -3.14
C LYS A 129 -25.92 3.27 -2.97
N ILE A 130 -25.00 2.42 -2.53
CA ILE A 130 -25.29 1.04 -2.14
C ILE A 130 -25.41 0.98 -0.62
N ASN A 131 -26.46 0.33 -0.14
CA ASN A 131 -26.62 0.07 1.29
C ASN A 131 -25.94 -1.26 1.60
N VAL A 132 -24.87 -1.21 2.39
CA VAL A 132 -24.23 -2.41 2.92
C VAL A 132 -24.83 -2.65 4.30
N PHE A 133 -25.54 -3.77 4.46
CA PHE A 133 -26.18 -4.20 5.70
C PHE A 133 -25.16 -4.47 6.81
#